data_AF-A0A7W8MS43-F1
#
_entry.id   AF-A0A7W8MS43-F1
#
_cell.length_a   1.000
_cell.length_b   1.000
_cell.length_c   1.000
_cell.angle_alpha   90.00
_cell.angle_beta   90.00
_cell.angle_gamma   90.00
#
_symmetry.space_group_name_H-M   'P 1'
#
loop_
_entity.id
_entity.type
_entity.pdbx_description
1 polymer ?
#
loop_
_entity_poly.entity_id
_entity_poly.type
_entity_poly.pdbx_seq_one_letter_code
_entity_poly.pdbx_strand_id
1 'polypeptide(L)'
;MPFPLCRHLKPNGYRCQSPALTGKVWCYFHQHLHQRRRPALPSTNRNFKLPPVPDRRSVQSALSLVITAIANGELSTRRAGQLLTALQMASGNAALLEAATPPNPDRNDAEFPQTASHA
;
A
#
# COMPACT_ATOMS: atom_id res chain seq x y z
N MET A 1 24.23 33.29 -19.28
CA MET A 1 24.80 32.08 -18.68
C MET A 1 23.72 31.01 -18.64
N PRO A 2 23.88 29.88 -19.35
CA PRO A 2 22.91 28.78 -19.29
C PRO A 2 23.00 28.09 -17.93
N PHE A 3 21.87 27.92 -17.25
CA PHE A 3 21.77 27.09 -16.05
C PHE A 3 21.13 25.74 -16.39
N PRO A 4 21.56 24.63 -15.75
CA PRO A 4 20.95 23.33 -15.99
C PRO A 4 19.50 23.31 -15.50
N LEU A 5 18.62 22.71 -16.30
CA LEU A 5 17.21 22.52 -15.97
C LEU A 5 16.95 21.11 -15.44
N CYS A 6 15.91 20.98 -14.61
CA CYS A 6 15.45 19.71 -14.11
C CYS A 6 15.03 18.76 -15.26
N ARG A 7 15.57 17.53 -15.27
CA ARG A 7 15.28 16.48 -16.26
C ARG A 7 13.97 15.72 -16.03
N HIS A 8 13.18 16.05 -15.01
CA HIS A 8 11.94 15.34 -14.73
C HIS A 8 10.88 15.62 -15.80
N LEU A 9 10.23 14.55 -16.28
CA LEU A 9 9.05 14.60 -17.13
C LEU A 9 7.80 14.49 -16.25
N LYS A 10 6.97 15.52 -16.30
CA LYS A 10 5.67 15.53 -15.60
C LYS A 10 4.72 14.53 -16.27
N PRO A 11 3.62 14.13 -15.60
CA PRO A 11 2.63 13.21 -16.16
C PRO A 11 2.02 13.66 -17.48
N ASN A 12 1.97 14.97 -17.71
CA ASN A 12 1.51 15.58 -18.95
C ASN A 12 2.57 15.60 -20.08
N GLY A 13 3.68 14.88 -19.93
CA GLY A 13 4.74 14.76 -20.93
C GLY A 13 5.71 15.94 -21.01
N TYR A 14 5.41 17.07 -20.35
CA TYR A 14 6.29 18.24 -20.37
C TYR A 14 7.42 18.14 -19.34
N ARG A 15 8.59 18.70 -19.67
CA ARG A 15 9.69 18.87 -18.72
C ARG A 15 9.30 19.83 -17.59
N CYS A 16 9.88 19.64 -16.40
CA CYS A 16 9.61 20.47 -15.22
C CYS A 16 9.99 21.95 -15.40
N GLN A 17 11.01 22.26 -16.21
CA GLN A 17 11.52 23.62 -16.49
C GLN A 17 12.04 24.41 -15.27
N SER A 18 12.01 23.86 -14.06
CA SER A 18 12.66 24.48 -12.90
C SER A 18 14.19 24.34 -12.97
N PRO A 19 14.95 25.29 -12.40
CA PRO A 19 16.41 25.18 -12.31
C PRO A 19 16.80 23.94 -11.51
N ALA A 20 17.80 23.20 -12.01
CA ALA A 20 18.39 22.08 -11.30
C ALA A 20 19.27 22.60 -10.16
N LEU A 21 19.36 21.82 -9.07
CA LEU A 21 20.33 22.11 -8.00
C LEU A 21 21.76 22.00 -8.55
N THR A 22 22.68 22.79 -8.00
CA THR A 22 24.09 22.78 -8.39
C THR A 22 24.67 21.36 -8.34
N GLY A 23 25.20 20.88 -9.47
CA GLY A 23 25.76 19.53 -9.60
C GLY A 23 24.73 18.39 -9.64
N LYS A 24 23.42 18.67 -9.72
CA LYS A 24 22.36 17.65 -9.81
C LYS A 24 21.55 17.77 -11.10
N VAL A 25 20.81 16.71 -11.42
CA VAL A 25 19.93 16.65 -12.61
C VAL A 25 18.47 17.03 -12.31
N TRP A 26 18.13 17.26 -11.04
CA TRP A 26 16.78 17.55 -10.57
C TRP A 26 16.70 18.88 -9.81
N CYS A 27 15.53 19.52 -9.84
CA CYS A 27 15.23 20.67 -9.00
C CYS A 27 15.03 20.23 -7.54
N TYR A 28 14.93 21.18 -6.61
CA TYR A 28 14.70 20.90 -5.19
C TYR A 28 13.53 19.92 -4.97
N PHE A 29 12.38 20.18 -5.61
CA PHE A 29 11.18 19.35 -5.45
C PHE A 29 11.39 17.91 -5.97
N HIS A 30 11.86 17.75 -7.21
CA HIS A 30 12.04 16.42 -7.80
C HIS A 30 13.22 15.66 -7.20
N GLN A 31 14.24 16.34 -6.67
CA GLN A 31 15.29 15.71 -5.88
C GLN A 31 14.71 15.03 -4.63
N HIS A 32 13.84 15.72 -3.89
CA HIS A 32 13.18 15.15 -2.70
C HIS A 32 12.19 14.05 -3.07
N LEU A 33 11.44 14.22 -4.16
CA LEU A 33 10.52 13.19 -4.65
C LEU A 33 11.27 11.90 -4.99
N HIS A 34 12.40 11.99 -5.69
CA HIS A 34 13.23 10.84 -6.02
C HIS A 34 13.92 10.23 -4.79
N GLN A 35 14.29 11.04 -3.79
CA GLN A 35 14.83 10.52 -2.52
C GLN A 35 13.78 9.78 -1.70
N ARG A 36 12.53 10.24 -1.68
CA ARG A 36 11.40 9.55 -1.01
C ARG A 36 10.96 8.29 -1.75
N ARG A 37 11.09 8.28 -3.09
CA ARG A 37 10.81 7.11 -3.93
C ARG A 37 11.98 6.15 -4.04
N ARG A 38 13.19 6.54 -3.61
CA ARG A 38 14.26 5.57 -3.44
C ARG A 38 13.77 4.61 -2.36
N PRO A 39 13.68 3.30 -2.64
CA PRO A 39 13.40 2.34 -1.60
C PRO A 39 14.41 2.61 -0.50
N ALA A 40 13.92 2.83 0.72
CA ALA A 40 14.78 2.94 1.88
C ALA A 40 15.74 1.74 1.82
N LEU A 41 17.04 2.00 1.97
CA LEU A 41 18.08 0.98 2.04
C LEU A 41 17.49 -0.22 2.80
N PRO A 42 17.49 -1.44 2.24
CA PRO A 42 16.63 -2.51 2.73
C PRO A 42 16.94 -2.73 4.20
N SER A 43 16.06 -2.19 5.07
CA SER A 43 16.09 -2.50 6.48
C SER A 43 15.44 -3.87 6.54
N THR A 44 16.23 -4.89 6.20
CA THR A 44 15.82 -6.27 5.90
C THR A 44 15.14 -6.98 7.07
N ASN A 45 14.72 -6.29 8.14
CA ASN A 45 14.37 -7.03 9.33
C ASN A 45 13.38 -6.43 10.31
N ARG A 46 13.40 -5.16 10.68
CA ARG A 46 12.97 -4.95 12.09
C ARG A 46 11.48 -4.82 12.35
N ASN A 47 10.64 -4.26 11.48
CA ASN A 47 9.27 -3.90 11.92
C ASN A 47 8.15 -4.00 10.88
N PHE A 48 8.16 -4.98 9.96
CA PHE A 48 6.93 -5.25 9.19
C PHE A 48 5.85 -5.79 10.16
N LYS A 49 4.84 -4.97 10.44
CA LYS A 49 3.73 -5.27 11.35
C LYS A 49 2.45 -5.34 10.54
N LEU A 50 1.73 -6.44 10.66
CA LEU A 50 0.38 -6.54 10.14
C LEU A 50 -0.62 -5.91 11.12
N PRO A 51 -1.68 -5.27 10.62
CA PRO A 51 -2.81 -4.92 11.46
C PRO A 51 -3.51 -6.20 11.97
N PRO A 52 -4.33 -6.10 13.02
CA PRO A 52 -5.19 -7.19 13.46
C PRO A 52 -6.05 -7.72 12.30
N VAL A 53 -6.29 -9.05 12.29
CA VAL A 53 -7.00 -9.74 11.21
C VAL A 53 -8.25 -10.47 11.75
N PRO A 54 -9.29 -9.75 12.20
CA PRO A 54 -10.48 -10.38 12.80
C PRO A 54 -11.44 -11.03 11.78
N ASP A 55 -11.46 -10.58 10.53
CA ASP A 55 -12.47 -10.95 9.52
C ASP A 55 -11.92 -11.03 8.09
N ARG A 56 -12.71 -11.51 7.12
CA ARG A 56 -12.25 -11.70 5.73
C ARG A 56 -11.81 -10.42 5.03
N ARG A 57 -12.40 -9.27 5.35
CA ARG A 57 -11.98 -7.98 4.76
C ARG A 57 -10.60 -7.60 5.29
N SER A 58 -10.37 -7.77 6.58
CA SER A 58 -9.05 -7.53 7.19
C SER A 58 -7.96 -8.47 6.65
N VAL A 59 -8.28 -9.73 6.33
CA VAL A 59 -7.36 -10.67 5.66
C VAL A 59 -6.90 -10.09 4.33
N GLN A 60 -7.83 -9.52 3.55
CA GLN A 60 -7.49 -9.00 2.24
C GLN A 60 -6.68 -7.70 2.30
N SER A 61 -6.97 -6.83 3.27
CA SER A 61 -6.13 -5.66 3.55
C SER A 61 -4.71 -6.08 3.98
N ALA A 62 -4.59 -7.08 4.85
CA ALA A 62 -3.30 -7.63 5.27
C ALA A 62 -2.51 -8.23 4.09
N LEU A 63 -3.17 -8.95 3.18
CA LEU A 63 -2.54 -9.50 1.98
C LEU A 63 -1.96 -8.40 1.08
N SER A 64 -2.73 -7.32 0.87
CA SER A 64 -2.28 -6.18 0.07
C SER A 64 -1.01 -5.54 0.64
N LEU A 65 -0.93 -5.37 1.96
CA LEU A 65 0.26 -4.83 2.64
C LEU A 65 1.49 -5.74 2.46
N VAL A 66 1.31 -7.06 2.54
CA VAL A 66 2.41 -8.02 2.31
C VAL A 66 2.92 -7.94 0.88
N ILE A 67 2.02 -7.87 -0.11
CA ILE A 67 2.39 -7.76 -1.53
C ILE A 67 3.17 -6.46 -1.78
N THR A 68 2.70 -5.32 -1.24
CA THR A 68 3.40 -4.04 -1.38
C THR A 68 4.78 -4.08 -0.73
N ALA A 69 4.92 -4.68 0.46
CA ALA A 69 6.21 -4.80 1.12
C ALA A 69 7.20 -5.71 0.36
N ILE A 70 6.71 -6.77 -0.28
CA ILE A 70 7.53 -7.60 -1.18
C ILE A 70 7.99 -6.78 -2.39
N ALA A 71 7.06 -6.05 -3.05
CA ALA A 71 7.37 -5.24 -4.22
C ALA A 71 8.39 -4.13 -3.91
N ASN A 72 8.37 -3.58 -2.70
CA ASN A 72 9.30 -2.56 -2.24
C ASN A 72 10.64 -3.12 -1.74
N GLY A 73 10.80 -4.45 -1.63
CA GLY A 73 12.00 -5.07 -1.06
C GLY A 73 12.13 -4.89 0.45
N GLU A 74 11.04 -4.54 1.14
CA GLU A 74 10.98 -4.37 2.60
C GLU A 74 10.84 -5.71 3.34
N LEU A 75 10.41 -6.75 2.63
CA LEU A 75 10.15 -8.08 3.18
C LEU A 75 11.02 -9.13 2.49
N SER A 76 11.72 -9.96 3.28
CA SER A 76 12.48 -11.09 2.73
C SER A 76 11.55 -12.19 2.22
N THR A 77 11.96 -12.90 1.18
CA THR A 77 11.19 -13.99 0.56
C THR A 77 10.75 -15.06 1.57
N ARG A 78 11.61 -15.42 2.53
CA ARG A 78 11.28 -16.38 3.60
C ARG A 78 10.15 -15.88 4.50
N ARG A 79 10.19 -14.61 4.94
CA ARG A 79 9.16 -14.02 5.81
C ARG A 79 7.86 -13.77 5.04
N ALA A 80 7.98 -13.35 3.78
CA ALA A 80 6.85 -13.24 2.85
C ALA A 80 6.09 -14.57 2.76
N GLY A 81 6.79 -15.68 2.52
CA GLY A 81 6.18 -17.01 2.49
C GLY A 81 5.44 -17.35 3.79
N GLN A 82 6.07 -17.13 4.95
CA GLN A 82 5.44 -17.39 6.26
C GLN A 82 4.17 -16.57 6.47
N LEU A 83 4.18 -15.28 6.10
CA LEU A 83 3.02 -14.39 6.27
C LEU A 83 1.88 -14.75 5.30
N LEU A 84 2.19 -15.09 4.05
CA LEU A 84 1.19 -15.52 3.07
C LEU A 84 0.51 -16.83 3.51
N THR A 85 1.28 -17.81 3.99
CA THR A 85 0.72 -19.05 4.55
C THR A 85 -0.16 -18.78 5.78
N ALA A 86 0.28 -17.91 6.69
CA ALA A 86 -0.52 -17.54 7.86
C ALA A 86 -1.85 -16.85 7.48
N LEU A 87 -1.82 -15.93 6.50
CA LEU A 87 -3.02 -15.26 6.00
C LEU A 87 -3.97 -16.22 5.28
N GLN A 88 -3.45 -17.22 4.58
CA GLN A 88 -4.27 -18.27 3.98
C GLN A 88 -5.02 -19.08 5.05
N MET A 89 -4.36 -19.44 6.15
CA MET A 89 -5.02 -20.09 7.30
C MET A 89 -6.05 -19.17 7.94
N ALA A 90 -5.74 -17.88 8.12
CA ALA A 90 -6.67 -16.90 8.68
C ALA A 90 -7.94 -16.75 7.81
N SER A 91 -7.81 -16.79 6.47
CA SER A 91 -8.94 -16.78 5.54
C SER A 91 -9.89 -17.97 5.75
N GLY A 92 -9.32 -19.17 5.90
CA GLY A 92 -10.09 -20.38 6.20
C GLY A 92 -10.81 -20.31 7.54
N ASN A 93 -10.12 -19.83 8.58
CA ASN A 93 -10.70 -19.65 9.91
C ASN A 93 -11.82 -18.62 9.93
N ALA A 94 -11.66 -17.49 9.24
CA ALA A 94 -12.68 -16.46 9.16
C ALA A 94 -13.96 -16.98 8.49
N ALA A 95 -13.84 -17.78 7.43
CA ALA A 95 -14.99 -18.41 6.78
C ALA A 95 -15.71 -19.40 7.71
N LEU A 96 -14.97 -20.15 8.53
CA LEU A 96 -15.56 -21.07 9.51
C LEU A 96 -16.30 -20.31 10.62
N LEU A 97 -15.71 -19.23 11.14
CA LEU A 97 -16.33 -18.40 12.19
C LEU A 97 -17.59 -17.67 11.68
N GLU A 98 -17.59 -17.22 10.43
CA GLU A 98 -18.79 -16.68 9.77
C GLU A 98 -19.90 -17.73 9.65
N ALA A 99 -19.56 -18.95 9.25
CA ALA A 99 -20.53 -20.05 9.12
C ALA A 99 -21.06 -20.55 10.48
N ALA A 100 -20.24 -20.49 11.54
CA ALA A 100 -20.61 -20.90 12.89
C ALA A 100 -21.45 -19.85 13.63
N THR A 101 -21.52 -18.61 13.13
CA THR A 101 -22.38 -17.57 13.71
C THR A 101 -23.81 -17.84 13.26
N PRO A 102 -24.74 -18.26 14.15
CA PRO A 102 -26.13 -18.47 13.76
C PRO A 102 -26.73 -17.17 13.25
N PRO A 103 -27.64 -17.22 12.25
CA PRO A 103 -28.36 -16.03 11.81
C PRO A 103 -29.06 -15.42 13.02
N ASN A 104 -28.74 -14.16 13.33
CA ASN A 104 -29.44 -13.43 14.39
C ASN A 104 -30.88 -13.22 13.92
N PRO A 105 -31.90 -13.81 14.57
CA PRO A 105 -33.29 -13.68 14.13
C PRO A 105 -33.79 -12.23 14.17
N ASP A 106 -33.10 -11.34 14.91
CA ASP A 106 -33.46 -9.93 15.04
C ASP A 106 -32.65 -9.00 14.10
N ARG A 107 -31.80 -9.54 13.22
CA ARG A 107 -31.13 -8.74 12.18
C ARG A 107 -32.13 -8.46 11.04
N ASN A 108 -32.86 -7.36 11.18
CA ASN A 108 -33.56 -6.75 10.05
C ASN A 108 -32.53 -6.20 9.06
N ASP A 109 -32.10 -7.01 8.09
CA ASP A 109 -31.36 -6.59 6.90
C ASP A 109 -32.29 -5.82 5.93
N ALA A 110 -33.03 -4.84 6.47
CA ALA A 110 -33.69 -3.83 5.66
C ALA A 110 -32.60 -2.94 5.07
N GLU A 111 -32.12 -3.37 3.90
CA GLU A 111 -31.68 -2.56 2.78
C GLU A 111 -31.85 -1.05 3.04
N PHE A 112 -30.80 -0.35 3.49
CA PHE A 112 -30.81 1.11 3.41
C PHE A 112 -30.69 1.46 1.92
N PRO A 113 -31.71 2.07 1.29
CA PRO A 113 -31.62 2.41 -0.11
C PRO A 113 -30.52 3.47 -0.29
N GLN A 114 -29.66 3.21 -1.26
CA GLN A 114 -28.64 4.13 -1.74
C GLN A 114 -29.32 5.45 -2.12
N THR A 115 -29.22 6.47 -1.28
CA THR A 115 -29.56 7.83 -1.68
C THR A 115 -28.28 8.51 -2.14
N ALA A 116 -28.21 8.63 -3.46
CA ALA A 116 -27.36 9.58 -4.15
C ALA A 116 -27.59 11.01 -3.62
N SER A 117 -26.60 11.87 -3.89
CA SER A 117 -26.65 13.33 -3.90
C SER A 117 -25.89 13.99 -2.77
N HIS A 118 -24.71 14.52 -3.11
CA HIS A 118 -24.38 15.89 -2.75
C HIS A 118 -23.59 16.50 -3.90
N ALA A 119 -24.32 17.25 -4.74
CA ALA A 119 -23.82 18.45 -5.42
C ALA A 119 -23.81 19.61 -4.42
#